data_AF-W7T0E8-F1
#
_entry.id   AF-W7T0E8-F1
#
_cell.length_a   1.000
_cell.length_b   1.000
_cell.length_c   1.000
_cell.angle_alpha   90.00
_cell.angle_beta   90.00
_cell.angle_gamma   90.00
#
_symmetry.space_group_name_H-M   'P 1'
#
loop_
_entity.id
_entity.type
_entity.pdbx_description
1 polymer ?
#
loop_
_entity_poly.entity_id
_entity_poly.type
_entity_poly.pdbx_seq_one_letter_code
_entity_poly.pdbx_strand_id
1 'polypeptide(L)'
;MPAVAGVPVTHRGVAHEVVVVSGHVAPDDPRSLVDWAALARLRGTLVLLMGVERIRAFADALLEGRPADTPVAVIQEGTTRSQRILRTTLSEVADQVLAEEIRPPAIIVFGPVAALGDHLH
;
A
#
# COMPACT_ATOMS: atom_id res chain seq x y z
N MET A 1 6.36 11.56 -1.59
CA MET A 1 6.87 10.75 -0.48
C MET A 1 7.34 9.36 -0.94
N PRO A 2 6.53 8.50 -1.61
CA PRO A 2 6.95 7.11 -1.92
C PRO A 2 8.27 6.99 -2.68
N ALA A 3 8.47 7.82 -3.70
CA ALA A 3 9.69 7.79 -4.52
C ALA A 3 10.97 8.09 -3.72
N VAL A 4 10.88 8.89 -2.65
CA VAL A 4 12.02 9.22 -1.77
C VAL A 4 12.36 8.06 -0.83
N ALA A 5 11.45 7.10 -0.67
CA ALA A 5 11.64 5.84 0.06
C ALA A 5 12.01 4.66 -0.87
N GLY A 6 12.46 4.97 -2.09
CA GLY A 6 12.81 3.97 -3.10
C GLY A 6 11.60 3.25 -3.71
N VAL A 7 10.37 3.74 -3.50
CA VAL A 7 9.14 3.14 -4.04
C VAL A 7 8.54 4.11 -5.08
N PRO A 8 8.85 3.98 -6.37
CA PRO A 8 8.28 4.85 -7.38
C PRO A 8 6.77 4.57 -7.47
N VAL A 9 5.97 5.55 -7.87
CA VAL A 9 4.52 5.33 -8.03
C VAL A 9 4.17 4.76 -9.41
N THR A 10 5.01 5.01 -10.42
CA THR A 10 4.96 4.40 -11.75
C THR A 10 6.34 3.92 -12.15
N HIS A 11 6.43 2.95 -13.05
CA HIS A 11 7.69 2.59 -13.68
C HIS A 11 7.42 2.07 -15.10
N ARG A 12 8.24 2.50 -16.07
CA ARG A 12 8.09 2.11 -17.48
C ARG A 12 8.16 0.57 -17.59
N GLY A 13 7.10 -0.04 -18.13
CA GLY A 13 7.00 -1.50 -18.32
C GLY A 13 6.54 -2.29 -17.09
N VAL A 14 6.22 -1.65 -15.97
CA VAL A 14 5.88 -2.32 -14.69
C VAL A 14 4.53 -1.84 -14.12
N ALA A 15 4.27 -0.53 -14.14
CA ALA A 15 2.97 0.02 -13.75
C ALA A 15 2.65 1.28 -14.58
N HIS A 16 1.56 1.22 -15.36
CA HIS A 16 1.07 2.30 -16.21
C HIS A 16 -0.09 3.08 -15.56
N GLU A 17 -0.59 2.63 -14.42
CA GLU A 17 -1.70 3.21 -13.68
C GLU A 17 -1.32 3.42 -12.21
N VAL A 18 -1.78 4.53 -11.63
CA VAL A 18 -1.67 4.82 -10.20
C VAL A 18 -3.02 5.31 -9.71
N VAL A 19 -3.51 4.69 -8.63
CA VAL A 19 -4.68 5.15 -7.90
C VAL A 19 -4.24 5.56 -6.50
N VAL A 20 -4.68 6.74 -6.06
CA VAL A 20 -4.45 7.22 -4.70
C VAL A 20 -5.78 7.29 -3.99
N VAL A 21 -5.90 6.63 -2.84
CA VAL A 21 -7.13 6.58 -2.04
C VAL A 21 -6.86 6.93 -0.58
N SER A 22 -7.86 7.54 0.05
CA SER A 22 -7.90 7.74 1.50
C SER A 22 -8.58 6.56 2.17
N GLY A 23 -7.88 5.92 3.11
CA GLY A 23 -8.37 4.86 3.98
C GLY A 23 -8.92 5.35 5.32
N HIS A 24 -9.32 6.62 5.42
CA HIS A 24 -9.95 7.16 6.63
C HIS A 24 -11.26 6.43 6.98
N VAL A 25 -11.96 5.92 5.96
CA VAL A 25 -13.18 5.11 6.07
C VAL A 25 -12.84 3.68 5.60
N ALA A 26 -13.28 2.68 6.34
CA ALA A 26 -13.02 1.27 6.04
C ALA A 26 -13.78 0.80 4.77
N PRO A 27 -13.35 -0.27 4.11
CA PRO A 27 -14.03 -0.79 2.91
C PRO A 27 -15.48 -1.22 3.12
N ASP A 28 -15.78 -1.80 4.28
CA ASP A 28 -17.08 -2.33 4.68
C ASP A 28 -18.01 -1.28 5.32
N ASP A 29 -17.52 -0.07 5.56
CA ASP A 29 -18.32 1.01 6.14
C ASP A 29 -19.31 1.56 5.09
N PRO A 30 -20.61 1.73 5.42
CA PRO A 30 -21.61 2.28 4.50
C PRO A 30 -21.30 3.67 3.93
N ARG A 31 -20.40 4.42 4.58
CA ARG A 31 -19.95 5.74 4.12
C ARG A 31 -18.82 5.66 3.09
N SER A 32 -18.26 4.46 2.86
CA SER A 32 -17.21 4.26 1.88
C SER A 32 -17.76 4.50 0.48
N LEU A 33 -17.14 5.44 -0.24
CA LEU A 33 -17.51 5.79 -1.61
C LEU A 33 -16.61 5.10 -2.65
N VAL A 34 -15.66 4.27 -2.20
CA VAL A 34 -14.64 3.64 -3.02
C VAL A 34 -15.09 2.25 -3.43
N ASP A 35 -15.04 1.95 -4.73
CA ASP A 35 -15.27 0.60 -5.25
C ASP A 35 -14.02 -0.27 -5.04
N TRP A 36 -13.92 -0.88 -3.86
CA TRP A 36 -12.79 -1.73 -3.48
C TRP A 36 -12.65 -2.97 -4.35
N ALA A 37 -13.76 -3.52 -4.84
CA ALA A 37 -13.73 -4.66 -5.75
C ALA A 37 -13.10 -4.28 -7.10
N ALA A 38 -13.36 -3.07 -7.61
CA ALA A 38 -12.66 -2.55 -8.79
C ALA A 38 -11.17 -2.35 -8.51
N LEU A 39 -10.80 -1.76 -7.37
CA LEU A 39 -9.39 -1.55 -7.00
C LEU A 39 -8.63 -2.86 -6.84
N ALA A 40 -9.26 -3.90 -6.29
CA ALA A 40 -8.68 -5.23 -6.15
C ALA A 40 -8.29 -5.83 -7.52
N ARG A 41 -9.09 -5.58 -8.56
CA ARG A 41 -8.82 -6.08 -9.92
C ARG A 41 -7.75 -5.28 -10.68
N LEU A 42 -7.40 -4.07 -10.23
CA LEU A 42 -6.32 -3.28 -10.84
C LEU A 42 -4.98 -3.97 -10.64
N ARG A 43 -4.09 -3.84 -11.62
CA ARG A 43 -2.77 -4.50 -11.61
C ARG A 43 -1.61 -3.53 -11.42
N GLY A 44 -1.86 -2.23 -11.56
CA GLY A 44 -0.87 -1.21 -11.28
C GLY A 44 -0.79 -0.84 -9.80
N THR A 45 -0.36 0.39 -9.55
CA THR A 45 -0.02 0.87 -8.23
C THR A 45 -1.25 1.41 -7.52
N LEU A 46 -1.52 0.93 -6.32
CA LEU A 46 -2.49 1.51 -5.41
C LEU A 46 -1.74 2.13 -4.23
N VAL A 47 -1.95 3.42 -4.00
CA VAL A 47 -1.41 4.15 -2.84
C VAL A 47 -2.56 4.42 -1.87
N LEU A 48 -2.46 3.86 -0.67
CA LEU A 48 -3.42 4.03 0.41
C LEU A 48 -2.85 4.99 1.46
N LEU A 49 -3.54 6.12 1.62
CA LEU A 49 -3.26 7.12 2.65
C LEU A 49 -4.14 6.86 3.87
N MET A 50 -3.65 7.16 5.08
CA MET A 50 -4.47 7.11 6.31
C MET A 50 -5.13 5.75 6.61
N GLY A 51 -4.63 4.65 6.02
CA GLY A 51 -5.25 3.33 6.14
C GLY A 51 -4.58 2.38 7.15
N VAL A 52 -3.43 2.77 7.73
CA VAL A 52 -2.56 1.83 8.48
C VAL A 52 -3.23 1.22 9.71
N GLU A 53 -4.06 1.98 10.43
CA GLU A 53 -4.78 1.46 11.61
C GLU A 53 -5.82 0.38 11.25
N ARG A 54 -6.27 0.34 10.00
CA ARG A 54 -7.29 -0.59 9.48
C ARG A 54 -6.73 -1.45 8.36
N ILE A 55 -5.40 -1.64 8.32
CA ILE A 55 -4.71 -2.32 7.21
C ILE A 55 -5.31 -3.69 6.91
N ARG A 56 -5.76 -4.43 7.92
CA ARG A 56 -6.38 -5.75 7.74
C ARG A 56 -7.62 -5.68 6.85
N ALA A 57 -8.55 -4.76 7.14
CA ALA A 57 -9.78 -4.60 6.35
C ALA A 57 -9.48 -4.23 4.89
N PHE A 58 -8.47 -3.38 4.65
CA PHE A 58 -8.04 -3.04 3.29
C PHE A 58 -7.34 -4.20 2.59
N ALA A 59 -6.49 -4.95 3.29
CA ALA A 59 -5.81 -6.11 2.74
C ALA A 59 -6.82 -7.21 2.34
N ASP A 60 -7.77 -7.51 3.22
CA ASP A 60 -8.84 -8.50 2.98
C ASP A 60 -9.68 -8.12 1.74
N ALA A 61 -10.11 -6.86 1.65
CA ALA A 61 -10.88 -6.38 0.49
C ALA A 61 -10.08 -6.45 -0.82
N LEU A 62 -8.78 -6.22 -0.78
CA LEU A 62 -7.92 -6.31 -1.97
C LEU A 62 -7.65 -7.77 -2.36
N LEU A 63 -7.52 -8.69 -1.41
CA LEU A 63 -7.30 -10.12 -1.66
C LEU A 63 -8.43 -10.78 -2.46
N GLU A 64 -9.63 -10.20 -2.48
CA GLU A 64 -10.76 -10.70 -3.28
C GLU A 64 -10.50 -10.67 -4.80
N GLY A 65 -9.61 -9.80 -5.28
CA GLY A 65 -9.32 -9.62 -6.70
C GLY A 65 -7.83 -9.50 -7.06
N ARG A 66 -6.95 -9.43 -6.06
CA ARG A 66 -5.51 -9.21 -6.21
C ARG A 66 -4.72 -10.41 -5.68
N PRO A 67 -3.61 -10.83 -6.34
CA PRO A 67 -2.78 -11.93 -5.86
C PRO A 67 -2.22 -11.69 -4.46
N ALA A 68 -2.21 -12.73 -3.62
CA ALA A 68 -1.72 -12.68 -2.24
C ALA A 68 -0.24 -12.27 -2.13
N ASP A 69 0.57 -12.68 -3.11
CA ASP A 69 1.99 -12.36 -3.23
C ASP A 69 2.25 -10.95 -3.79
N THR A 70 1.20 -10.14 -4.03
CA THR A 70 1.37 -8.78 -4.53
C THR A 70 2.30 -7.99 -3.59
N PRO A 71 3.37 -7.38 -4.11
CA PRO A 71 4.29 -6.62 -3.27
C PRO A 71 3.61 -5.43 -2.59
N VAL A 72 3.97 -5.19 -1.33
CA VAL A 72 3.49 -4.08 -0.53
C VAL A 72 4.65 -3.40 0.18
N ALA A 73 4.64 -2.07 0.16
CA ALA A 73 5.57 -1.25 0.93
C ALA A 73 4.78 -0.32 1.86
N VAL A 74 5.09 -0.36 3.16
CA VAL A 74 4.55 0.54 4.16
C VAL A 74 5.66 1.50 4.56
N ILE A 75 5.44 2.80 4.35
CA ILE A 75 6.41 3.85 4.63
C ILE A 75 5.85 4.71 5.74
N GLN A 76 6.45 4.58 6.93
CA GLN A 76 6.11 5.36 8.12
C GLN A 76 7.04 6.56 8.23
N GLU A 77 6.50 7.71 8.67
CA GLU A 77 7.28 8.93 8.95
C GLU A 77 8.19 9.34 7.78
N GLY A 78 7.68 9.19 6.55
CA GLY A 78 8.48 9.40 5.34
C GLY A 78 9.09 10.79 5.26
N THR A 79 10.29 10.89 4.66
CA THR A 79 11.10 12.12 4.55
C THR A 79 11.60 12.71 5.87
N THR A 80 11.40 12.01 6.98
CA THR A 80 11.97 12.36 8.29
C THR A 80 13.18 11.49 8.63
N ARG A 81 13.91 11.84 9.69
CA ARG A 81 14.99 11.00 10.23
C ARG A 81 14.48 9.71 10.88
N SER A 82 13.20 9.65 11.21
CA SER A 82 12.55 8.50 11.86
C SER A 82 11.86 7.58 10.84
N GLN A 83 12.13 7.75 9.54
CA GLN A 83 11.50 6.96 8.49
C GLN A 83 11.76 5.47 8.68
N ARG A 84 10.68 4.67 8.61
CA ARG A 84 10.73 3.21 8.57
C ARG A 84 10.05 2.73 7.30
N ILE A 85 10.61 1.68 6.69
CA ILE A 85 10.02 1.04 5.52
C ILE A 85 9.89 -0.45 5.80
N LEU A 86 8.66 -0.93 5.79
CA LEU A 86 8.32 -2.35 5.78
C LEU A 86 8.03 -2.77 4.33
N ARG A 87 8.70 -3.80 3.84
CA ARG A 87 8.43 -4.42 2.53
C ARG A 87 7.96 -5.85 2.75
N THR A 88 6.85 -6.21 2.12
CA THR A 88 6.11 -7.43 2.42
C THR A 88 5.16 -7.79 1.27
N THR A 89 4.28 -8.75 1.48
CA THR A 89 3.23 -9.15 0.53
C THR A 89 1.85 -8.74 1.02
N LEU A 90 0.86 -8.73 0.11
CA LEU A 90 -0.52 -8.39 0.44
C LEU A 90 -1.11 -9.31 1.51
N SER A 91 -0.79 -10.61 1.48
CA SER A 91 -1.25 -11.55 2.51
C SER A 91 -0.63 -11.34 3.89
N GLU A 92 0.57 -10.75 3.97
CA GLU A 92 1.34 -10.65 5.21
C GLU A 92 1.32 -9.25 5.83
N VAL A 93 0.99 -8.22 5.04
CA VAL A 93 1.12 -6.81 5.46
C VAL A 93 0.37 -6.49 6.74
N ALA A 94 -0.83 -7.05 6.94
CA ALA A 94 -1.63 -6.75 8.12
C ALA A 94 -0.97 -7.29 9.41
N ASP A 95 -0.40 -8.49 9.35
CA ASP A 95 0.26 -9.13 10.48
C ASP A 95 1.59 -8.45 10.78
N GLN A 96 2.37 -8.13 9.75
CA GLN A 96 3.67 -7.49 9.91
C GLN A 96 3.54 -6.04 10.40
N VAL A 97 2.56 -5.28 9.92
CA VAL A 97 2.27 -3.92 10.44
C VAL A 97 1.98 -3.95 11.94
N LEU A 98 1.24 -4.97 12.41
CA LEU A 98 0.95 -5.14 13.82
C LEU A 98 2.18 -5.56 14.61
N ALA A 99 2.93 -6.56 14.12
CA ALA A 99 4.13 -7.07 14.78
C ALA A 99 5.25 -6.02 14.90
N GLU A 100 5.36 -5.13 13.91
CA GLU A 100 6.33 -4.04 13.89
C GLU A 100 5.85 -2.73 14.55
N GLU A 101 4.64 -2.75 15.12
CA GLU A 101 3.99 -1.62 15.77
C GLU A 101 3.99 -0.36 14.87
N ILE A 102 3.72 -0.53 13.58
CA ILE A 102 3.68 0.61 12.65
C ILE A 102 2.43 1.44 12.95
N ARG A 103 2.64 2.75 13.13
CA ARG A 103 1.61 3.73 13.49
C ARG A 103 1.53 4.86 12.46
N PRO A 104 0.41 5.60 12.41
CA PRO A 104 0.37 6.85 11.67
C PRO A 104 1.48 7.83 12.11
N PRO A 105 1.96 8.69 11.21
CA PRO A 105 1.63 8.75 9.77
C PRO A 105 2.35 7.66 8.96
N ALA A 106 1.59 6.94 8.13
CA ALA A 106 2.13 5.95 7.21
C ALA A 106 1.37 5.94 5.88
N ILE A 107 2.09 5.66 4.79
CA ILE A 107 1.55 5.44 3.45
C ILE A 107 1.80 3.98 3.09
N ILE A 108 0.79 3.32 2.52
CA ILE A 108 0.92 1.94 2.03
C ILE A 108 0.83 1.96 0.51
N VAL A 109 1.76 1.28 -0.15
CA VAL A 109 1.81 1.16 -1.60
C VAL A 109 1.69 -0.32 -1.96
N PHE A 110 0.67 -0.66 -2.75
CA PHE A 110 0.42 -2.01 -3.25
C PHE A 110 0.72 -2.08 -4.74
N GLY A 111 1.42 -3.13 -5.16
CA GLY A 111 1.67 -3.43 -6.57
C GLY A 111 3.16 -3.57 -6.89
N PRO A 112 3.49 -3.89 -8.16
CA PRO A 112 4.84 -4.27 -8.55
C PRO A 112 5.93 -3.26 -8.17
N VAL A 113 5.59 -1.98 -8.13
CA VAL A 113 6.54 -0.92 -7.77
C VAL A 113 7.02 -0.97 -6.32
N ALA A 114 6.28 -1.63 -5.42
CA ALA A 114 6.71 -1.81 -4.03
C ALA A 114 7.89 -2.78 -3.89
N ALA A 115 8.09 -3.66 -4.88
CA ALA A 115 9.27 -4.53 -4.97
C ALA A 115 10.49 -3.83 -5.56
N LEU A 116 10.31 -2.67 -6.20
CA LEU A 116 11.42 -1.85 -6.68
C LEU A 116 12.08 -1.23 -5.43
N GLY A 117 13.33 -1.58 -5.18
CA GLY A 117 14.15 -1.02 -4.11
C GLY A 117 14.89 0.24 -4.57
N ASP A 118 15.91 0.65 -3.80
CA ASP A 118 16.75 1.82 -4.08
C ASP A 118 17.61 1.71 -5.37
N HIS A 119 17.48 0.64 -6.15
CA HIS A 119 18.28 0.36 -7.35
C HIS A 119 17.73 1.04 -8.62
N LEU A 120 16.92 2.09 -8.46
CA LEU A 120 16.47 2.92 -9.58
C LEU A 120 17.57 3.93 -9.93
N HIS A 121 18.49 3.49 -10.79
CA HIS A 121 19.43 4.34 -11.53
C HIS A 121 18.98 4.48 -12.99
#